data_AF-R9KAL5-F1
#
_entry.id   AF-R9KAL5-F1
#
_cell.length_a   1.000
_cell.length_b   1.000
_cell.length_c   1.000
_cell.angle_alpha   90.00
_cell.angle_beta   90.00
_cell.angle_gamma   90.00
#
_symmetry.space_group_name_H-M   'P 1'
#
loop_
_entity.id
_entity.type
_entity.pdbx_description
1 polymer ?
#
loop_
_entity_poly.entity_id
_entity_poly.type
_entity_poly.pdbx_seq_one_letter_code
_entity_poly.pdbx_strand_id
1 'polypeptide(L)'
;MLKAINTKRYNQLAIELLKKIFNGYYEPGAKLPPTRELAKQARVNPNTMQRALQVLQDEKVLIKQSTTGRYVTIDIQHLIRIRNDILEQINQIYQDEINSYGNSFEKFGEISSDM
;
A
#
# COMPACT_ATOMS: atom_id res chain seq x y z
N MET A 1 4.08 8.09 -4.72
CA MET A 1 3.65 6.79 -5.26
C MET A 1 3.67 5.77 -4.14
N LEU A 2 2.49 5.29 -3.74
CA LEU A 2 2.35 4.14 -2.84
C LEU A 2 3.12 2.96 -3.43
N LYS A 3 4.10 2.47 -2.67
CA LYS A 3 4.86 1.28 -3.04
C LYS A 3 4.23 0.07 -2.38
N ALA A 4 3.89 -0.93 -3.18
CA ALA A 4 3.34 -2.19 -2.70
C ALA A 4 4.22 -2.86 -1.63
N ILE A 5 5.55 -2.72 -1.76
CA ILE A 5 6.52 -3.17 -0.77
C ILE A 5 7.22 -1.96 -0.16
N ASN A 6 7.10 -1.83 1.16
CA ASN A 6 7.79 -0.79 1.92
C ASN A 6 8.16 -1.26 3.32
N THR A 7 9.44 -1.09 3.68
CA THR A 7 9.97 -1.48 4.99
C THR A 7 9.54 -0.54 6.11
N LYS A 8 9.14 0.71 5.79
CA LYS A 8 8.77 1.69 6.82
C LYS A 8 7.35 1.40 7.33
N ARG A 9 7.21 1.30 8.66
CA ARG A 9 5.94 0.95 9.32
C ARG A 9 4.75 1.85 8.93
N TYR A 10 4.97 3.15 8.73
CA TYR A 10 3.88 4.05 8.34
C TYR A 10 3.37 3.80 6.91
N ASN A 11 4.23 3.32 6.00
CA ASN A 11 3.81 2.96 4.65
C ASN A 11 3.03 1.66 4.64
N GLN A 12 3.47 0.67 5.44
CA GLN A 12 2.70 -0.57 5.65
C GLN A 12 1.31 -0.25 6.19
N LEU A 13 1.23 0.64 7.19
CA LEU A 13 -0.03 1.09 7.76
C LEU A 13 -0.92 1.84 6.76
N ALA A 14 -0.33 2.65 5.87
CA ALA A 14 -1.07 3.30 4.79
C ALA A 14 -1.69 2.26 3.85
N ILE A 15 -0.93 1.23 3.46
CA ILE A 15 -1.41 0.12 2.64
C ILE A 15 -2.50 -0.69 3.38
N GLU A 16 -2.36 -0.94 4.68
CA GLU A 16 -3.39 -1.61 5.50
C GLU A 16 -4.72 -0.82 5.49
N LEU A 17 -4.66 0.51 5.67
CA LEU A 17 -5.83 1.38 5.59
C LEU A 17 -6.43 1.43 4.19
N LEU A 18 -5.59 1.46 3.15
CA LEU A 18 -6.04 1.41 1.77
C LEU A 18 -6.77 0.11 1.45
N LYS A 19 -6.27 -1.03 1.94
CA LYS A 19 -6.97 -2.33 1.82
C LYS A 19 -8.34 -2.29 2.50
N LYS A 20 -8.47 -1.65 3.66
CA LYS A 20 -9.78 -1.47 4.32
C LYS A 20 -10.75 -0.66 3.45
N ILE A 21 -10.27 0.39 2.77
CA ILE A 21 -11.08 1.17 1.83
C ILE A 21 -11.52 0.29 0.65
N PHE A 22 -10.60 -0.44 0.01
CA PHE A 22 -10.94 -1.31 -1.12
C PHE A 22 -11.87 -2.47 -0.77
N ASN A 23 -11.82 -2.95 0.48
CA ASN A 23 -12.71 -3.99 0.98
C ASN A 23 -14.05 -3.44 1.49
N GLY A 24 -14.34 -2.14 1.32
CA GLY A 24 -15.60 -1.53 1.70
C GLY A 24 -15.77 -1.23 3.19
N TYR A 25 -14.73 -1.41 4.02
CA TYR A 25 -14.80 -1.03 5.44
C TYR A 25 -14.94 0.48 5.63
N TYR A 26 -14.33 1.26 4.73
CA TYR A 26 -14.56 2.69 4.61
C TYR A 26 -15.00 2.98 3.17
N GLU A 27 -16.29 3.26 3.00
CA GLU A 27 -16.85 3.56 1.69
C GLU A 27 -16.38 4.92 1.15
N PRO A 28 -16.40 5.14 -0.17
CA PRO A 28 -16.17 6.46 -0.75
C PRO A 28 -17.05 7.54 -0.10
N GLY A 29 -16.45 8.65 0.32
CA GLY A 29 -17.14 9.71 1.07
C GLY A 29 -17.28 9.46 2.58
N ALA A 30 -16.93 8.27 3.09
CA ALA A 30 -17.01 7.99 4.52
C ALA A 30 -15.97 8.79 5.32
N LYS A 31 -16.37 9.25 6.51
CA LYS A 31 -15.50 9.91 7.47
C LYS A 31 -14.63 8.89 8.21
N LEU A 32 -13.32 9.11 8.24
CA LEU A 32 -12.42 8.30 9.05
C LEU A 32 -12.52 8.69 10.54
N PRO A 33 -12.33 7.73 11.45
CA PRO A 33 -12.16 8.02 12.87
C PRO A 33 -10.99 8.98 13.12
N PRO A 34 -10.98 9.68 14.27
CA PRO A 34 -9.86 10.53 14.67
C PRO A 34 -8.52 9.79 14.66
N THR A 35 -7.44 10.51 14.32
CA THR A 35 -6.08 9.93 14.24
C THR A 35 -5.67 9.17 15.50
N ARG A 36 -6.03 9.68 16.69
CA ARG A 36 -5.71 9.02 17.97
C ARG A 36 -6.47 7.71 18.15
N GLU A 37 -7.72 7.64 17.72
CA GLU A 37 -8.51 6.40 17.78
C GLU A 37 -7.98 5.36 16.82
N LEU A 38 -7.72 5.76 15.57
CA LEU A 38 -7.07 4.89 14.58
C LEU A 38 -5.74 4.36 15.11
N ALA A 39 -4.91 5.22 15.70
CA ALA A 39 -3.62 4.82 16.26
C ALA A 39 -3.78 3.80 17.40
N LYS A 40 -4.77 4.00 18.28
CA LYS A 40 -5.10 3.07 19.37
C LYS A 40 -5.58 1.72 18.83
N GLN A 41 -6.48 1.72 17.85
CA GLN A 41 -7.01 0.51 17.22
C GLN A 41 -5.90 -0.30 16.54
N ALA A 42 -4.99 0.37 15.84
CA ALA A 42 -3.85 -0.25 15.16
C ALA A 42 -2.65 -0.52 16.11
N ARG A 43 -2.73 -0.14 17.39
CA ARG A 43 -1.64 -0.23 18.37
C ARG A 43 -0.32 0.37 17.87
N VAL A 44 -0.39 1.54 17.23
CA VAL A 44 0.76 2.28 16.71
C VAL A 44 0.91 3.64 17.39
N ASN A 45 2.12 4.21 17.29
CA ASN A 45 2.35 5.59 17.71
C ASN A 45 1.46 6.56 16.87
N PRO A 46 0.74 7.51 17.50
CA PRO A 46 -0.06 8.51 16.78
C PRO A 46 0.67 9.26 15.67
N ASN A 47 1.96 9.54 15.83
CA ASN A 47 2.78 10.19 14.80
C ASN A 47 2.98 9.26 13.58
N THR A 48 3.11 7.96 13.80
CA THR A 48 3.18 6.95 12.73
C THR A 48 1.86 6.88 11.98
N MET A 49 0.73 6.88 12.71
CA MET A 49 -0.60 6.95 12.09
C MET A 49 -0.79 8.24 11.29
N GLN A 50 -0.34 9.38 11.81
CA GLN A 50 -0.39 10.64 11.09
C GLN A 50 0.40 10.59 9.78
N ARG A 51 1.61 10.03 9.79
CA ARG A 51 2.42 9.84 8.58
C ARG A 51 1.72 8.91 7.58
N ALA A 52 1.11 7.82 8.03
CA ALA A 52 0.35 6.92 7.16
C ALA A 52 -0.85 7.63 6.50
N LEU A 53 -1.60 8.41 7.29
CA LEU A 53 -2.71 9.21 6.79
C LEU A 53 -2.24 10.30 5.81
N GLN A 54 -1.06 10.90 6.04
CA GLN A 54 -0.49 11.88 5.13
C GLN A 54 -0.16 11.25 3.77
N VAL A 55 0.43 10.05 3.76
CA VAL A 55 0.69 9.32 2.50
C VAL A 55 -0.60 9.13 1.71
N LEU A 56 -1.69 8.70 2.36
CA LEU A 56 -2.98 8.54 1.68
C LEU A 56 -3.60 9.87 1.23
N GLN A 57 -3.28 10.98 1.88
CA GLN A 57 -3.69 12.31 1.44
C GLN A 57 -2.91 12.80 0.23
N ASP A 58 -1.59 12.59 0.23
CA ASP A 58 -0.72 12.95 -0.89
C ASP A 58 -1.12 12.19 -2.17
N GLU A 59 -1.60 10.95 -2.00
CA GLU A 59 -2.13 10.10 -3.08
C GLU A 59 -3.60 10.37 -3.39
N LYS A 60 -4.22 11.40 -2.77
CA LYS A 60 -5.63 11.81 -2.96
C LYS A 60 -6.66 10.71 -2.69
N VAL A 61 -6.28 9.67 -1.94
CA VAL A 61 -7.21 8.65 -1.42
C VAL A 61 -8.04 9.23 -0.28
N LEU A 62 -7.42 10.07 0.55
CA LEU A 62 -8.07 10.78 1.63
C LEU A 62 -8.12 12.27 1.35
N ILE A 63 -9.28 12.87 1.56
CA ILE A 63 -9.49 14.31 1.49
C ILE A 63 -9.58 14.86 2.91
N LYS A 64 -8.77 15.87 3.20
CA LYS A 64 -8.89 16.64 4.44
C LYS A 64 -9.96 17.71 4.23
N GLN A 65 -11.06 17.64 4.98
CA GLN A 65 -11.98 18.75 5.11
C GLN A 65 -11.71 19.43 6.45
N SER A 66 -11.46 20.74 6.42
CA SER A 66 -10.92 21.57 7.52
C SER A 66 -11.31 21.10 8.94
N THR A 67 -12.26 21.72 9.61
CA THR A 67 -12.59 21.47 11.03
C THR A 67 -13.28 20.12 11.25
N THR A 68 -13.62 19.41 10.17
CA THR A 68 -14.53 18.26 10.19
C THR A 68 -13.81 16.91 10.14
N GLY A 69 -12.60 16.82 9.56
CA GLY A 69 -11.76 15.61 9.64
C GLY A 69 -11.24 15.12 8.29
N ARG A 70 -11.08 13.79 8.16
CA ARG A 70 -10.60 13.14 6.94
C ARG A 70 -11.68 12.23 6.37
N TYR A 71 -11.81 12.25 5.06
CA TYR A 71 -12.85 11.51 4.33
C TYR A 71 -12.21 10.70 3.21
N VAL A 72 -12.76 9.53 2.91
CA VAL A 72 -12.38 8.79 1.70
C VAL A 72 -12.83 9.59 0.48
N THR A 73 -12.00 9.69 -0.55
CA THR A 73 -12.39 10.33 -1.81
C THR A 73 -13.63 9.65 -2.42
N ILE A 74 -14.49 10.45 -3.06
CA ILE A 74 -15.63 9.95 -3.84
C ILE A 74 -15.25 9.62 -5.29
N ASP A 75 -14.01 9.92 -5.69
CA ASP A 75 -13.50 9.60 -7.02
C ASP A 75 -13.17 8.11 -7.11
N ILE A 76 -14.19 7.33 -7.50
CA ILE A 76 -14.09 5.88 -7.66
C ILE A 76 -13.08 5.51 -8.75
N GLN A 77 -12.99 6.29 -9.84
CA GLN A 77 -12.06 6.00 -10.92
C GLN A 77 -10.61 6.16 -10.47
N HIS A 78 -10.34 7.16 -9.63
CA HIS A 78 -9.03 7.32 -8.99
C HIS A 78 -8.69 6.15 -8.06
N LEU A 79 -9.64 5.68 -7.25
CA LEU A 79 -9.44 4.52 -6.39
C LEU A 79 -9.15 3.24 -7.19
N ILE A 80 -9.86 3.02 -8.30
CA ILE A 80 -9.63 1.89 -9.22
C ILE A 80 -8.23 1.98 -9.82
N ARG A 81 -7.79 3.17 -10.24
CA ARG A 81 -6.43 3.36 -10.78
C ARG A 81 -5.37 2.99 -9.76
N ILE A 82 -5.45 3.54 -8.54
CA ILE A 82 -4.49 3.21 -7.47
C ILE A 82 -4.47 1.71 -7.19
N ARG A 83 -5.64 1.07 -7.14
CA ARG A 83 -5.73 -0.38 -6.95
C ARG A 83 -4.97 -1.13 -8.04
N ASN A 84 -5.20 -0.78 -9.30
CA ASN A 84 -4.57 -1.44 -10.44
C ASN A 84 -3.06 -1.20 -10.46
N ASP A 85 -2.60 0.03 -10.20
CA ASP A 85 -1.18 0.37 -10.10
C ASP A 85 -0.47 -0.46 -9.02
N ILE A 86 -1.11 -0.68 -7.87
CA ILE A 86 -0.56 -1.52 -6.80
C ILE A 86 -0.51 -2.99 -7.21
N LEU A 87 -1.55 -3.51 -7.87
CA LEU A 87 -1.57 -4.90 -8.35
C LEU A 87 -0.49 -5.15 -9.40
N GLU A 88 -0.29 -4.20 -10.31
CA GLU A 88 0.76 -4.26 -11.32
C GLU A 88 2.15 -4.24 -10.67
N GLN A 89 2.38 -3.36 -9.69
CA GLN A 89 3.63 -3.38 -8.91
C GLN A 89 3.88 -4.72 -8.22
N ILE A 90 2.85 -5.30 -7.59
CA ILE A 90 2.97 -6.60 -6.93
C ILE A 90 3.35 -7.69 -7.94
N ASN A 91 2.66 -7.72 -9.08
CA ASN A 91 2.95 -8.67 -10.14
C ASN A 91 4.38 -8.52 -10.65
N GLN A 92 4.83 -7.29 -10.93
CA GLN A 92 6.19 -7.05 -11.41
C GLN A 92 7.23 -7.53 -10.40
N ILE A 93 7.05 -7.24 -9.11
CA ILE A 93 7.99 -7.67 -8.08
C ILE A 93 8.09 -9.20 -8.02
N TYR A 94 6.97 -9.91 -8.07
CA TYR A 94 7.00 -11.37 -8.09
C TYR A 94 7.65 -11.92 -9.36
N GLN A 95 7.42 -11.31 -10.52
CA GLN A 95 8.07 -11.71 -11.77
C GLN A 95 9.59 -11.49 -11.69
N ASP A 96 10.04 -10.35 -11.18
CA ASP A 96 11.47 -10.06 -10.99
C ASP A 96 12.12 -11.05 -10.02
N GLU A 97 11.43 -11.37 -8.91
CA GLU A 97 11.86 -12.35 -7.93
C GLU A 97 11.99 -13.76 -8.56
N ILE A 98 10.98 -14.21 -9.30
CA ILE A 98 11.03 -15.49 -10.03
C ILE A 98 12.19 -15.53 -11.03
N ASN A 99 12.37 -14.48 -11.82
CA ASN A 99 13.46 -14.38 -12.79
C ASN A 99 14.85 -14.36 -12.13
N SER A 100 14.96 -13.83 -10.90
CA SER A 100 16.22 -13.83 -10.14
C SER A 100 16.66 -15.24 -9.74
N TYR A 101 15.72 -16.16 -9.51
CA TYR A 101 16.02 -17.56 -9.20
C TYR A 101 16.40 -18.38 -10.44
N GLY A 102 15.79 -18.11 -11.60
CA GLY A 102 16.00 -18.89 -12.84
C GLY A 102 17.40 -18.77 -13.46
N ASN A 103 17.99 -17.57 -13.45
CA ASN A 103 19.28 -17.32 -14.11
C ASN A 103 20.50 -17.98 -13.44
N SER A 104 20.36 -18.40 -12.17
CA SER A 104 21.48 -18.96 -11.40
C SER A 104 21.59 -20.48 -11.54
N PHE A 105 20.48 -21.20 -11.77
CA PHE A 105 20.45 -22.66 -11.82
C PHE A 105 20.86 -23.24 -13.18
N GLU A 106 20.54 -22.57 -14.29
CA GLU A 106 20.95 -23.02 -15.64
C GLU A 106 22.48 -23.06 -15.80
N LYS A 107 23.20 -22.15 -15.13
CA LYS A 107 24.66 -22.08 -15.16
C LYS A 107 25.37 -23.23 -14.43
N PHE A 108 24.70 -23.93 -13.52
CA PHE A 108 25.28 -25.10 -12.85
C PHE A 108 25.17 -26.39 -13.69
N GLY A 109 24.23 -26.46 -14.64
CA GLY A 109 24.05 -27.60 -15.53
C GLY A 109 25.12 -27.73 -16.62
N GLU A 110 25.72 -26.61 -17.05
CA GLU A 110 26.75 -26.60 -18.09
C GLU A 110 28.15 -26.97 -17.58
N ILE A 111 28.43 -26.87 -16.28
CA ILE A 111 29.77 -27.13 -15.72
C ILE A 111 30.03 -28.63 -15.50
N SER A 112 28.99 -29.47 -15.52
CA SER A 112 29.13 -30.91 -15.23
C SER A 112 29.28 -31.81 -16.46
N SER A 113 29.29 -31.27 -17.69
CA SER A 113 29.50 -32.09 -18.91
C SER A 113 30.96 -32.20 -19.35
N ASP A 114 31.88 -31.46 -18.72
CA ASP A 114 33.31 -31.39 -19.10
C ASP A 114 34.24 -32.06 -18.07
N MET A 115 33.72 -32.93 -17.18
CA MET A 115 34.53 -33.76 -16.27
C MET A 115 34.36 -35.26 -16.53
#